data_AF-A0A285CB26-F1
#
_entry.id   AF-A0A285CB26-F1
#
_cell.length_a   1.000
_cell.length_b   1.000
_cell.length_c   1.000
_cell.angle_alpha   90.00
_cell.angle_beta   90.00
_cell.angle_gamma   90.00
#
_symmetry.space_group_name_H-M   'P 1'
#
loop_
_entity.id
_entity.type
_entity.pdbx_description
1 polymer ?
#
loop_
_entity_poly.entity_id
_entity_poly.type
_entity_poly.pdbx_seq_one_letter_code
_entity_poly.pdbx_strand_id
1 'polypeptide(L)'
;MDERQEKERAYAAEGVVWSRLAGLLPGSEDVAEIQACWDIGEQEAGLFRLVDRLFELELSVDDRTRAELAAMAEQWGVWDELATDIVDLPGFEGKLRVVEGLEPVDRAGAQALVPWMRCEPCGRILALEHRREVWGGLSFSPVSYVVSVPDGAGTQLVIDAEGPDAVWRALDMLTASCQSAR
;
A
#
# COMPACT_ATOMS: atom_id res chain seq x y z
N MET A 1 6.22 18.19 -19.11
CA MET A 1 5.01 18.23 -18.26
C MET A 1 5.44 18.87 -16.96
N ASP A 2 4.63 19.74 -16.38
CA ASP A 2 5.00 20.51 -15.18
C ASP A 2 4.87 19.61 -13.93
N GLU A 3 5.90 19.54 -13.09
CA GLU A 3 5.95 18.69 -11.88
C GLU A 3 4.75 18.96 -10.96
N ARG A 4 4.32 20.22 -10.88
CA ARG A 4 3.13 20.61 -10.13
C ARG A 4 1.87 19.96 -10.70
N GLN A 5 1.71 19.94 -12.02
CA GLN A 5 0.54 19.33 -12.67
C GLN A 5 0.53 17.81 -12.47
N GLU A 6 1.71 17.18 -12.40
CA GLU A 6 1.83 15.74 -12.11
C GLU A 6 1.37 15.46 -10.67
N LYS A 7 1.82 16.26 -9.70
CA LYS A 7 1.39 16.18 -8.30
C LYS A 7 -0.12 16.43 -8.12
N GLU A 8 -0.69 17.40 -8.83
CA GLU A 8 -2.13 17.68 -8.79
C GLU A 8 -2.94 16.50 -9.36
N ARG A 9 -2.46 15.84 -10.42
CA ARG A 9 -3.12 14.66 -10.99
C ARG A 9 -3.00 13.44 -10.09
N ALA A 10 -1.83 13.24 -9.48
CA ALA A 10 -1.56 12.21 -8.49
C ALA A 10 -2.54 12.29 -7.33
N TYR A 11 -2.62 13.47 -6.71
CA TYR A 11 -3.55 13.73 -5.61
C TYR A 11 -5.02 13.55 -6.00
N ALA A 12 -5.41 13.97 -7.21
CA ALA A 12 -6.77 13.74 -7.70
C ALA A 12 -7.08 12.25 -7.93
N ALA A 13 -6.13 11.46 -8.42
CA ALA A 13 -6.29 10.02 -8.60
C ALA A 13 -6.39 9.29 -7.25
N GLU A 14 -5.58 9.70 -6.27
CA GLU A 14 -5.68 9.22 -4.90
C GLU A 14 -7.05 9.51 -4.28
N GLY A 15 -7.59 10.73 -4.47
CA GLY A 15 -8.94 11.08 -4.01
C GLY A 15 -10.06 10.19 -4.58
N VAL A 16 -9.89 9.67 -5.81
CA VAL A 16 -10.82 8.68 -6.38
C VAL A 16 -10.73 7.34 -5.64
N VAL A 17 -9.53 6.91 -5.26
CA VAL A 17 -9.33 5.71 -4.43
C VAL A 17 -9.96 5.93 -3.05
N TRP A 18 -9.71 7.10 -2.43
CA TRP A 18 -10.30 7.48 -1.15
C TRP A 18 -11.84 7.35 -1.17
N SER A 19 -12.52 7.97 -2.13
CA SER A 19 -13.98 7.91 -2.22
C SER A 19 -14.49 6.49 -2.45
N ARG A 20 -13.76 5.65 -3.19
CA ARG A 20 -14.11 4.23 -3.36
C ARG A 20 -13.99 3.46 -2.04
N LEU A 21 -12.89 3.67 -1.30
CA LEU A 21 -12.65 3.03 -0.01
C LEU A 21 -13.68 3.46 1.04
N ALA A 22 -14.00 4.75 1.12
CA ALA A 22 -15.09 5.25 1.96
C ALA A 22 -16.43 4.55 1.63
N GLY A 23 -16.70 4.36 0.34
CA GLY A 23 -17.91 3.69 -0.16
C GLY A 23 -18.04 2.21 0.16
N LEU A 24 -17.05 1.58 0.82
CA LEU A 24 -17.17 0.24 1.38
C LEU A 24 -18.16 0.20 2.56
N LEU A 25 -18.33 1.33 3.26
CA LEU A 25 -19.20 1.41 4.41
C LEU A 25 -20.67 1.51 3.95
N PRO A 26 -21.59 0.75 4.57
CA PRO A 26 -22.99 0.72 4.17
C PRO A 26 -23.77 1.98 4.60
N GLY A 27 -23.31 2.67 5.65
CA GLY A 27 -23.95 3.84 6.21
C GLY A 27 -23.51 5.12 5.51
N SER A 28 -24.45 5.89 4.94
CA SER A 28 -24.13 7.15 4.28
C SER A 28 -23.50 8.20 5.22
N GLU A 29 -23.80 8.12 6.52
CA GLU A 29 -23.18 8.98 7.54
C GLU A 29 -21.70 8.63 7.71
N ASP A 30 -21.37 7.34 7.81
CA ASP A 30 -19.98 6.88 7.88
C ASP A 30 -19.20 7.28 6.61
N VAL A 31 -19.79 7.07 5.42
CA VAL A 31 -19.18 7.47 4.15
C VAL A 31 -18.88 8.97 4.12
N ALA A 32 -19.84 9.79 4.55
CA ALA A 32 -19.69 11.24 4.59
C ALA A 32 -18.62 11.68 5.59
N GLU A 33 -18.51 10.99 6.73
CA GLU A 33 -17.49 11.25 7.74
C GLU A 33 -16.08 10.92 7.22
N ILE A 34 -15.89 9.78 6.56
CA ILE A 34 -14.61 9.44 5.92
C ILE A 34 -14.31 10.43 4.79
N GLN A 35 -15.29 10.81 3.98
CA GLN A 35 -15.06 11.81 2.91
C GLN A 35 -14.66 13.18 3.47
N ALA A 36 -15.23 13.60 4.60
CA ALA A 36 -14.89 14.87 5.25
C ALA A 36 -13.42 14.95 5.66
N CYS A 37 -12.82 13.83 6.09
CA CYS A 37 -11.38 13.76 6.40
C CYS A 37 -10.50 14.14 5.21
N TRP A 38 -10.85 13.69 4.00
CA TRP A 38 -10.15 14.09 2.78
C TRP A 38 -10.26 15.60 2.52
N ASP A 39 -11.48 16.14 2.66
CA ASP A 39 -11.77 17.55 2.36
C ASP A 39 -11.03 18.54 3.29
N ILE A 40 -10.66 18.10 4.50
CA ILE A 40 -9.97 18.93 5.49
C ILE A 40 -8.47 18.60 5.66
N GLY A 41 -7.96 17.58 4.96
CA GLY A 41 -6.55 17.18 5.04
C GLY A 41 -6.21 16.35 6.29
N GLU A 42 -7.12 15.48 6.72
CA GLU A 42 -6.99 14.58 7.87
C GLU A 42 -7.07 13.11 7.42
N GLN A 43 -6.28 12.75 6.39
CA GLN A 43 -6.31 11.43 5.77
C GLN A 43 -5.88 10.32 6.73
N GLU A 44 -4.90 10.57 7.59
CA GLU A 44 -4.45 9.63 8.62
C GLU A 44 -5.62 9.24 9.54
N ALA A 45 -6.31 10.23 10.12
CA ALA A 45 -7.44 10.00 11.00
C ALA A 45 -8.61 9.31 10.29
N GLY A 46 -8.86 9.67 9.02
CA GLY A 46 -9.88 9.02 8.21
C GLY A 46 -9.56 7.55 7.92
N LEU A 47 -8.28 7.18 7.76
CA LEU A 47 -7.86 5.78 7.57
C LEU A 47 -8.07 4.95 8.83
N PHE A 48 -7.63 5.44 9.99
CA PHE A 48 -7.89 4.78 11.28
C PHE A 48 -9.38 4.50 11.44
N ARG A 49 -10.21 5.53 11.23
CA ARG A 49 -11.67 5.39 11.36
C ARG A 49 -12.25 4.43 10.32
N LEU A 50 -11.79 4.46 9.08
CA LEU A 50 -12.28 3.55 8.05
C LEU A 50 -11.98 2.08 8.43
N VAL A 51 -10.75 1.79 8.82
CA VAL A 51 -10.33 0.43 9.20
C VAL A 51 -11.10 -0.04 10.45
N ASP A 52 -11.23 0.81 11.47
CA ASP A 52 -12.04 0.53 12.67
C ASP A 52 -13.49 0.16 12.29
N ARG A 53 -14.13 0.96 11.43
CA ARG A 53 -15.53 0.70 11.01
C ARG A 53 -15.66 -0.57 10.18
N LEU A 54 -14.69 -0.89 9.33
CA LEU A 54 -14.67 -2.16 8.60
C LEU A 54 -14.60 -3.36 9.55
N PHE A 55 -13.80 -3.27 10.62
CA PHE A 55 -13.73 -4.29 11.67
C PHE A 55 -15.01 -4.39 12.49
N GLU A 56 -15.50 -3.27 13.02
CA GLU A 56 -16.70 -3.22 13.86
C GLU A 56 -17.93 -3.82 13.16
N LEU A 57 -18.01 -3.65 11.84
CA LEU A 57 -19.09 -4.15 11.01
C LEU A 57 -18.80 -5.53 10.39
N GLU A 58 -17.64 -6.14 10.69
CA GLU A 58 -17.16 -7.41 10.15
C GLU A 58 -17.23 -7.46 8.60
N LEU A 59 -16.93 -6.34 7.95
CA LEU A 59 -17.03 -6.21 6.50
C LEU A 59 -15.86 -6.91 5.81
N SER A 60 -16.20 -7.83 4.91
CA SER A 60 -15.23 -8.52 4.06
C SER A 60 -14.67 -7.57 3.00
N VAL A 61 -13.35 -7.48 2.89
CA VAL A 61 -12.66 -6.77 1.80
C VAL A 61 -12.01 -7.76 0.84
N ASP A 62 -12.03 -7.46 -0.45
CA ASP A 62 -11.29 -8.25 -1.42
C ASP A 62 -9.77 -7.96 -1.37
N ASP A 63 -8.99 -8.76 -2.09
CA ASP A 63 -7.54 -8.70 -2.09
C ASP A 63 -6.98 -7.36 -2.62
N ARG A 64 -7.59 -6.81 -3.68
CA ARG A 64 -7.19 -5.52 -4.25
C ARG A 64 -7.52 -4.39 -3.30
N THR A 65 -8.71 -4.38 -2.72
CA THR A 65 -9.15 -3.37 -1.76
C THR A 65 -8.23 -3.35 -0.54
N ARG A 66 -7.87 -4.52 -0.01
CA ARG A 66 -6.90 -4.62 1.09
C ARG A 66 -5.53 -4.05 0.73
N ALA A 67 -5.03 -4.34 -0.48
CA ALA A 67 -3.78 -3.77 -0.94
C ALA A 67 -3.86 -2.25 -1.16
N GLU A 68 -5.01 -1.73 -1.54
CA GLU A 68 -5.23 -0.29 -1.66
C GLU A 68 -5.32 0.40 -0.29
N LEU A 69 -5.94 -0.24 0.71
CA LEU A 69 -5.89 0.23 2.10
C LEU A 69 -4.45 0.30 2.61
N ALA A 70 -3.67 -0.77 2.39
CA ALA A 70 -2.25 -0.80 2.74
C ALA A 70 -1.46 0.30 2.02
N ALA A 71 -1.66 0.46 0.71
CA ALA A 71 -1.01 1.51 -0.07
C ALA A 71 -1.37 2.93 0.40
N MET A 72 -2.63 3.17 0.75
CA MET A 72 -3.07 4.44 1.31
C MET A 72 -2.45 4.68 2.70
N ALA A 73 -2.40 3.66 3.55
CA ALA A 73 -1.77 3.76 4.86
C ALA A 73 -0.27 4.07 4.76
N GLU A 74 0.44 3.44 3.82
CA GLU A 74 1.84 3.76 3.51
C GLU A 74 2.01 5.20 2.98
N GLN A 75 1.14 5.63 2.05
CA GLN A 75 1.18 6.97 1.47
C GLN A 75 1.02 8.09 2.51
N TRP A 76 0.22 7.83 3.53
CA TRP A 76 -0.06 8.77 4.63
C TRP A 76 0.71 8.44 5.92
N GLY A 77 1.69 7.53 5.84
CA GLY A 77 2.63 7.27 6.94
C GLY A 77 2.01 6.66 8.20
N VAL A 78 0.93 5.89 8.04
CA VAL A 78 0.21 5.20 9.13
C VAL A 78 0.17 3.68 8.94
N TRP A 79 1.02 3.14 8.06
CA TRP A 79 1.11 1.70 7.83
C TRP A 79 1.58 0.95 9.08
N ASP A 80 2.58 1.44 9.80
CA ASP A 80 3.12 0.77 10.99
C ASP A 80 2.05 0.57 12.08
N GLU A 81 1.10 1.50 12.19
CA GLU A 81 -0.01 1.43 13.14
C GLU A 81 -1.18 0.57 12.64
N LEU A 82 -1.44 0.55 11.33
CA LEU A 82 -2.60 -0.13 10.74
C LEU A 82 -2.28 -1.50 10.12
N ALA A 83 -1.02 -1.92 10.08
CA ALA A 83 -0.58 -3.11 9.36
C ALA A 83 -1.35 -4.37 9.79
N THR A 84 -1.41 -4.62 11.11
CA THR A 84 -2.10 -5.79 11.66
C THR A 84 -3.58 -5.76 11.34
N ASP A 85 -4.23 -4.63 11.58
CA ASP A 85 -5.65 -4.47 11.34
C ASP A 85 -5.96 -4.67 9.84
N ILE A 86 -5.24 -4.04 8.93
CA ILE A 86 -5.46 -4.22 7.47
C ILE A 86 -5.21 -5.67 7.04
N VAL A 87 -4.22 -6.37 7.62
CA VAL A 87 -3.93 -7.79 7.34
C VAL A 87 -4.96 -8.75 7.94
N ASP A 88 -5.61 -8.37 9.04
CA ASP A 88 -6.58 -9.20 9.75
C ASP A 88 -8.04 -8.91 9.36
N LEU A 89 -8.30 -7.87 8.54
CA LEU A 89 -9.63 -7.58 8.01
C LEU A 89 -10.27 -8.85 7.43
N PRO A 90 -11.59 -9.07 7.59
CA PRO A 90 -12.26 -10.22 7.01
C PRO A 90 -12.16 -10.25 5.48
N GLY A 91 -12.22 -11.45 4.90
CA GLY A 91 -12.29 -11.62 3.45
C GLY A 91 -10.94 -11.79 2.77
N PHE A 92 -10.69 -12.96 2.18
CA PHE A 92 -9.58 -13.13 1.25
C PHE A 92 -10.11 -13.85 0.02
N GLU A 93 -10.49 -13.07 -0.98
CA GLU A 93 -10.83 -13.58 -2.30
C GLU A 93 -9.90 -12.93 -3.31
N GLY A 94 -8.92 -13.69 -3.78
CA GLY A 94 -8.08 -13.25 -4.88
C GLY A 94 -6.64 -13.77 -4.86
N LYS A 95 -5.77 -12.95 -5.40
CA LYS A 95 -4.42 -13.26 -5.86
C LYS A 95 -3.36 -12.43 -5.15
N LEU A 96 -3.74 -11.33 -4.51
CA LEU A 96 -2.85 -10.38 -3.90
C LEU A 96 -2.87 -10.51 -2.38
N ARG A 97 -1.73 -10.89 -1.80
CA ARG A 97 -1.60 -11.02 -0.35
C ARG A 97 -0.80 -9.83 0.18
N VAL A 98 -1.42 -9.06 1.07
CA VAL A 98 -0.71 -8.11 1.93
C VAL A 98 -0.15 -8.89 3.12
N VAL A 99 1.09 -8.59 3.50
CA VAL A 99 1.79 -9.25 4.61
C VAL A 99 2.44 -8.20 5.49
N GLU A 100 2.55 -8.51 6.78
CA GLU A 100 3.28 -7.71 7.76
C GLU A 100 4.25 -8.60 8.56
N GLY A 101 5.14 -7.97 9.33
CA GLY A 101 6.00 -8.67 10.29
C GLY A 101 7.05 -9.61 9.69
N LEU A 102 7.32 -9.50 8.39
CA LEU A 102 8.39 -10.28 7.75
C LEU A 102 9.76 -9.67 8.05
N GLU A 103 10.70 -10.55 8.37
CA GLU A 103 12.08 -10.13 8.66
C GLU A 103 12.71 -9.41 7.46
N PRO A 104 13.32 -8.22 7.67
CA PRO A 104 13.99 -7.51 6.60
C PRO A 104 15.18 -8.29 6.03
N VAL A 105 15.34 -8.24 4.71
CA VAL A 105 16.48 -8.85 4.01
C VAL A 105 17.53 -7.79 3.75
N ASP A 106 18.69 -7.92 4.39
CA ASP A 106 19.80 -6.98 4.22
C ASP A 106 20.41 -7.03 2.81
N ARG A 107 20.78 -5.84 2.32
CA ARG A 107 21.49 -5.63 1.06
C ARG A 107 22.82 -4.93 1.29
N ALA A 108 23.66 -4.95 0.25
CA ALA A 108 24.86 -4.12 0.22
C ALA A 108 24.49 -2.63 0.35
N GLY A 109 25.38 -1.83 0.95
CA GLY A 109 25.19 -0.39 1.05
C GLY A 109 24.27 0.08 2.17
N ALA A 110 24.12 -0.71 3.26
CA ALA A 110 23.27 -0.37 4.41
C ALA A 110 21.80 -0.13 3.99
N GLN A 111 21.28 -1.03 3.16
CA GLN A 111 19.87 -1.07 2.77
C GLN A 111 19.25 -2.38 3.23
N ALA A 112 17.94 -2.39 3.43
CA ALA A 112 17.18 -3.59 3.72
C ALA A 112 15.85 -3.59 2.97
N LEU A 113 15.39 -4.76 2.53
CA LEU A 113 14.09 -4.95 1.91
C LEU A 113 13.12 -5.55 2.93
N VAL A 114 11.99 -4.90 3.14
CA VAL A 114 10.87 -5.41 3.94
C VAL A 114 9.79 -5.91 2.96
N PRO A 115 9.58 -7.22 2.81
CA PRO A 115 8.54 -7.74 1.93
C PRO A 115 7.16 -7.32 2.45
N TRP A 116 6.29 -6.84 1.56
CA TRP A 116 5.04 -6.17 1.94
C TRP A 116 3.80 -6.71 1.23
N MET A 117 3.91 -7.01 -0.07
CA MET A 117 2.81 -7.62 -0.82
C MET A 117 3.31 -8.69 -1.78
N ARG A 118 2.49 -9.70 -2.02
CA ARG A 118 2.80 -10.78 -2.95
C ARG A 118 1.63 -11.04 -3.89
N CYS A 119 1.93 -11.11 -5.17
CA CYS A 119 1.01 -11.67 -6.15
C CYS A 119 1.21 -13.20 -6.20
N GLU A 120 0.26 -13.95 -5.66
CA GLU A 120 0.34 -15.41 -5.55
C GLU A 120 0.48 -16.11 -6.92
N PRO A 121 -0.28 -15.76 -7.98
CA PRO A 121 -0.22 -16.48 -9.25
C PRO A 121 1.10 -16.31 -10.00
N CYS A 122 1.66 -15.09 -10.01
CA CYS A 122 2.89 -14.82 -10.75
C CYS A 122 4.14 -14.81 -9.85
N GLY A 123 3.97 -14.98 -8.54
CA GLY A 123 5.05 -15.06 -7.55
C GLY A 123 5.81 -13.76 -7.32
N ARG A 124 5.37 -12.63 -7.88
CA ARG A 124 6.03 -11.34 -7.66
C ARG A 124 5.84 -10.86 -6.23
N ILE A 125 6.86 -10.21 -5.71
CA ILE A 125 6.87 -9.63 -4.37
C ILE A 125 7.19 -8.15 -4.50
N LEU A 126 6.36 -7.31 -3.90
CA LEU A 126 6.63 -5.91 -3.64
C LEU A 126 7.21 -5.79 -2.23
N ALA A 127 8.35 -5.12 -2.13
CA ALA A 127 9.03 -4.82 -0.88
C ALA A 127 9.30 -3.32 -0.75
N LEU A 128 9.33 -2.86 0.49
CA LEU A 128 9.78 -1.52 0.87
C LEU A 128 11.30 -1.57 1.08
N GLU A 129 12.07 -0.75 0.37
CA GLU A 129 13.50 -0.61 0.60
C GLU A 129 13.76 0.52 1.58
N HIS A 130 14.37 0.21 2.72
CA HIS A 130 14.74 1.19 3.75
C HIS A 130 16.25 1.31 3.85
N ARG A 131 16.70 2.45 4.39
CA ARG A 131 18.09 2.59 4.86
C ARG A 131 18.22 1.94 6.23
N ARG A 132 19.33 1.26 6.46
CA ARG A 132 19.77 0.83 7.79
C ARG A 132 20.42 2.01 8.48
N GLU A 133 19.83 2.45 9.56
CA GLU A 133 20.29 3.58 10.34
C GLU A 133 21.43 3.17 11.27
N VAL A 134 22.23 4.15 11.71
CA VAL A 134 23.42 3.90 12.54
C VAL A 134 23.09 3.29 13.91
N TRP A 135 21.86 3.45 14.37
CA TRP A 135 21.33 2.83 15.59
C TRP A 135 20.74 1.43 15.37
N GLY A 136 20.87 0.86 14.16
CA GLY A 136 20.45 -0.50 13.80
C GLY A 136 19.01 -0.63 13.31
N GLY A 137 18.20 0.43 13.44
CA GLY A 137 16.83 0.48 12.93
C GLY A 137 16.76 0.68 11.41
N LEU A 138 15.54 0.63 10.88
CA LEU A 138 15.23 1.06 9.52
C LEU A 138 14.86 2.54 9.51
N SER A 139 15.09 3.23 8.40
CA SER A 139 14.54 4.57 8.17
C SER A 139 13.01 4.52 8.27
N PHE A 140 12.38 5.56 8.80
CA PHE A 140 10.92 5.62 8.92
C PHE A 140 10.23 5.43 7.56
N SER A 141 10.54 6.29 6.58
CA SER A 141 10.05 6.14 5.22
C SER A 141 10.97 5.24 4.38
N PRO A 142 10.42 4.47 3.43
CA PRO A 142 11.23 3.80 2.43
C PRO A 142 11.91 4.80 1.49
N VAL A 143 13.04 4.39 0.93
CA VAL A 143 13.72 5.12 -0.15
C VAL A 143 13.29 4.65 -1.53
N SER A 144 12.78 3.42 -1.64
CA SER A 144 12.27 2.90 -2.91
C SER A 144 11.25 1.77 -2.69
N TYR A 145 10.39 1.56 -3.68
CA TYR A 145 9.52 0.40 -3.79
C TYR A 145 10.12 -0.58 -4.80
N VAL A 146 10.31 -1.84 -4.40
CA VAL A 146 11.01 -2.85 -5.21
C VAL A 146 10.09 -4.02 -5.51
N VAL A 147 9.79 -4.23 -6.80
CA VAL A 147 9.06 -5.41 -7.28
C VAL A 147 10.05 -6.45 -7.82
N SER A 148 10.15 -7.58 -7.14
CA SER A 148 10.96 -8.73 -7.57
C SER A 148 10.18 -9.61 -8.55
N VAL A 149 10.82 -9.99 -9.66
CA VAL A 149 10.25 -10.86 -10.70
C VAL A 149 10.86 -12.26 -10.59
N PRO A 150 10.05 -13.34 -10.48
CA PRO A 150 10.56 -14.71 -10.36
C PRO A 150 10.93 -15.29 -11.74
N ASP A 151 11.90 -14.68 -12.42
CA ASP A 151 12.39 -15.09 -13.75
C ASP A 151 13.70 -15.90 -13.69
N GLY A 152 14.22 -16.16 -12.49
CA GLY A 152 15.51 -16.84 -12.27
C GLY A 152 16.74 -15.99 -12.60
N ALA A 153 16.58 -14.81 -13.20
CA ALA A 153 17.64 -13.85 -13.47
C ALA A 153 17.82 -12.83 -12.32
N GLY A 154 16.88 -12.80 -11.37
CA GLY A 154 16.91 -11.89 -10.23
C GLY A 154 16.48 -10.47 -10.61
N THR A 155 15.61 -10.33 -11.60
CA THR A 155 15.14 -9.03 -12.09
C THR A 155 14.33 -8.30 -11.02
N GLN A 156 14.64 -7.01 -10.84
CA GLN A 156 13.93 -6.11 -9.93
C GLN A 156 13.52 -4.85 -10.67
N LEU A 157 12.28 -4.42 -10.44
CA LEU A 157 11.75 -3.14 -10.88
C LEU A 157 11.73 -2.20 -9.67
N VAL A 158 12.35 -1.03 -9.80
CA VAL A 158 12.54 -0.09 -8.68
C VAL A 158 11.81 1.21 -8.99
N ILE A 159 11.07 1.72 -8.01
CA ILE A 159 10.44 3.04 -8.04
C ILE A 159 11.01 3.86 -6.91
N ASP A 160 11.47 5.07 -7.21
CA ASP A 160 11.85 6.06 -6.21
C ASP A 160 10.62 6.47 -5.38
N ALA A 161 10.72 6.34 -4.06
CA ALA A 161 9.63 6.66 -3.14
C ALA A 161 9.27 8.15 -3.11
N GLU A 162 10.19 9.05 -3.51
CA GLU A 162 9.92 10.50 -3.59
C GLU A 162 9.12 10.88 -4.85
N GLY A 163 8.91 9.94 -5.77
CA GLY A 163 8.16 10.16 -7.00
C GLY A 163 6.65 10.36 -6.77
N PRO A 164 5.96 11.11 -7.64
CA PRO A 164 4.50 11.19 -7.58
C PRO A 164 3.88 9.81 -7.80
N ASP A 165 2.85 9.50 -7.02
CA ASP A 165 2.12 8.22 -7.02
C ASP A 165 3.01 6.98 -6.84
N ALA A 166 4.17 7.10 -6.17
CA ALA A 166 5.15 6.03 -6.13
C ALA A 166 4.58 4.70 -5.60
N VAL A 167 3.84 4.73 -4.49
CA VAL A 167 3.22 3.53 -3.91
C VAL A 167 2.16 2.91 -4.85
N TRP A 168 1.35 3.74 -5.49
CA TRP A 168 0.30 3.30 -6.42
C TRP A 168 0.90 2.67 -7.67
N ARG A 169 1.95 3.28 -8.22
CA ARG A 169 2.72 2.72 -9.33
C ARG A 169 3.38 1.39 -8.95
N ALA A 170 3.82 1.24 -7.70
CA ALA A 170 4.41 -0.01 -7.21
C ALA A 170 3.37 -1.13 -7.15
N LEU A 171 2.19 -0.83 -6.59
CA LEU A 171 1.05 -1.74 -6.55
C LEU A 171 0.57 -2.13 -7.96
N ASP A 172 0.53 -1.19 -8.89
CA ASP A 172 0.20 -1.47 -10.28
C ASP A 172 1.28 -2.32 -10.95
N MET A 173 2.57 -2.08 -10.70
CA MET A 173 3.65 -2.92 -11.25
C MET A 173 3.68 -4.34 -10.67
N LEU A 174 3.34 -4.50 -9.40
CA LEU A 174 3.19 -5.82 -8.78
C LEU A 174 2.15 -6.66 -9.52
N THR A 175 1.06 -6.04 -9.96
CA THR A 175 -0.06 -6.70 -10.62
C THR A 175 0.00 -6.67 -12.16
N ALA A 176 0.83 -5.79 -12.74
CA ALA A 176 0.96 -5.60 -14.18
C ALA A 176 1.41 -6.88 -14.88
N SER A 177 0.78 -7.23 -16.01
CA SER A 177 1.15 -8.43 -16.78
C SER A 177 1.10 -9.75 -15.98
N CYS A 178 0.42 -9.78 -14.83
CA CYS A 178 0.05 -11.01 -14.14
C CYS A 178 -0.98 -11.76 -15.00
N GLN A 179 -0.49 -12.51 -15.98
CA GLN A 179 -1.26 -13.57 -16.61
C GLN A 179 -1.39 -14.63 -15.52
N SER A 180 -2.62 -14.98 -15.11
CA SER A 180 -2.83 -16.18 -14.30
C SER A 180 -1.99 -17.28 -14.93
N ALA A 181 -1.07 -17.90 -14.17
CA ALA A 181 -0.50 -19.17 -14.58
C ALA A 181 -1.71 -20.06 -14.93
N ARG A 182 -1.86 -20.38 -16.21
CA ARG A 182 -2.88 -21.32 -16.68
C ARG A 182 -2.54 -22.71 -16.20
#